data_AF-A0A6H1ZSH9-F1
#
_entry.id   AF-A0A6H1ZSH9-F1
#
_cell.length_a   1.000
_cell.length_b   1.000
_cell.length_c   1.000
_cell.angle_alpha   90.00
_cell.angle_beta   90.00
_cell.angle_gamma   90.00
#
_symmetry.space_group_name_H-M   'P 1'
#
loop_
_entity.id
_entity.type
_entity.pdbx_description
1 polymer ?
#
loop_
_entity_poly.entity_id
_entity_poly.type
_entity_poly.pdbx_seq_one_letter_code
_entity_poly.pdbx_strand_id
1 'polypeptide(L)'
;MENGRAIPYRGAEVIGVKGFDKGNIPWNKGIEGIHLSPESEFKEGLIPWNKDKKNPYLKSTIEAMSKAKKGLHISKDTEFKKGFTPWNKGLKGCYILSEEHKENISKALKGKMPKNYQTLKTPYCIKKALTRRIPTSLEDKFQKVIDKFDLPYKYVGDGKFFIEKYNPDFINTNHEKIAIEVYARYYKLRNNISIRKWKEKRNKVFNKYGWKILYFNEVEVNEENILEKIK
;
A
#
# COMPACT_ATOMS: atom_id res chain seq x y z
N MET A 1 1.16 7.48 40.66
CA MET A 1 1.68 7.32 39.29
C MET A 1 1.10 6.04 38.72
N GLU A 2 0.05 6.15 37.91
CA GLU A 2 -0.65 4.97 37.37
C GLU A 2 0.13 4.39 36.19
N ASN A 3 0.54 3.13 36.33
CA ASN A 3 1.17 2.35 35.27
C ASN A 3 0.17 2.14 34.13
N GLY A 4 0.21 3.02 33.12
CA GLY A 4 -0.54 2.88 31.88
C GLY A 4 -0.16 1.59 31.15
N ARG A 5 -0.91 0.51 31.42
CA ARG A 5 -0.81 -0.77 30.73
C ARG A 5 -1.00 -0.53 29.24
N ALA A 6 0.00 -0.90 28.43
CA ALA A 6 -0.17 -1.03 27.00
C ALA A 6 -1.29 -2.05 26.78
N ILE A 7 -2.45 -1.59 26.31
CA ILE A 7 -3.60 -2.45 26.04
C ILE A 7 -3.20 -3.32 24.84
N PRO A 8 -3.02 -4.64 25.00
CA PRO A 8 -2.94 -5.51 23.83
C PRO A 8 -4.26 -5.36 23.09
N TYR A 9 -4.19 -5.07 21.78
CA TYR A 9 -5.36 -5.01 20.92
C TYR A 9 -6.13 -6.33 21.06
N ARG A 10 -7.15 -6.37 21.92
CA ARG A 10 -8.14 -7.44 21.96
C ARG A 10 -8.84 -7.37 20.61
N GLY A 11 -8.82 -8.47 19.88
CA GLY A 11 -9.49 -8.59 18.60
C GLY A 11 -10.90 -8.05 18.73
N ALA A 12 -11.22 -7.06 17.91
CA ALA A 12 -12.57 -6.53 17.83
C ALA A 12 -13.51 -7.69 17.49
N GLU A 13 -14.42 -8.02 18.41
CA GLU A 13 -15.58 -8.84 18.09
C GLU A 13 -16.30 -8.16 16.92
N VAL A 14 -16.46 -8.93 15.84
CA VAL A 14 -17.15 -8.47 14.65
C VAL A 14 -18.63 -8.40 15.00
N ILE A 15 -19.08 -7.22 15.41
CA ILE A 15 -20.50 -6.89 15.49
C ILE A 15 -21.07 -7.11 14.09
N GLY A 16 -21.96 -8.10 13.97
CA GLY A 16 -22.59 -8.51 12.72
C GLY A 16 -23.21 -7.30 12.01
N VAL A 17 -22.58 -6.89 10.91
CA VAL A 17 -23.08 -5.81 10.07
C VAL A 17 -24.26 -6.36 9.29
N LYS A 18 -25.48 -5.98 9.69
CA LYS A 18 -26.70 -6.16 8.90
C LYS A 18 -26.56 -5.41 7.58
N GLY A 19 -26.88 -6.10 6.49
CA GLY A 19 -27.35 -5.51 5.23
C GLY A 19 -26.24 -5.05 4.27
N PHE A 20 -25.88 -5.91 3.32
CA PHE A 20 -25.22 -5.48 2.09
C PHE A 20 -26.32 -4.95 1.15
N ASP A 21 -26.35 -3.63 0.92
CA ASP A 21 -27.25 -3.04 -0.05
C ASP A 21 -26.91 -3.50 -1.46
N LYS A 22 -27.98 -3.87 -2.18
CA LYS A 22 -28.03 -4.39 -3.54
C LYS A 22 -27.28 -3.48 -4.51
N GLY A 23 -26.06 -3.88 -4.88
CA GLY A 23 -25.27 -3.21 -5.90
C GLY A 23 -24.47 -4.21 -6.71
N ASN A 24 -24.87 -4.40 -7.97
CA ASN A 24 -24.27 -5.27 -8.99
C ASN A 24 -24.29 -6.76 -8.65
N ILE A 25 -25.50 -7.32 -8.63
CA ILE A 25 -25.70 -8.74 -8.91
C ILE A 25 -25.21 -8.95 -10.35
N PRO A 26 -24.17 -9.78 -10.60
CA PRO A 26 -23.75 -10.07 -11.96
C PRO A 26 -24.93 -10.71 -12.69
N TRP A 27 -25.12 -10.37 -13.97
CA TRP A 27 -26.33 -10.66 -14.75
C TRP A 27 -26.79 -12.13 -14.76
N ASN A 28 -25.90 -13.04 -14.35
CA ASN A 28 -26.08 -14.47 -14.29
C ASN A 28 -26.37 -15.04 -12.88
N LYS A 29 -26.38 -14.21 -11.83
CA LYS A 29 -26.58 -14.70 -10.46
C LYS A 29 -28.06 -14.91 -10.19
N GLY A 30 -28.47 -16.18 -10.16
CA GLY A 30 -29.85 -16.64 -9.97
C GLY A 30 -30.48 -17.30 -11.20
N ILE A 31 -29.74 -17.42 -12.30
CA ILE A 31 -30.21 -18.21 -13.44
C ILE A 31 -29.76 -19.66 -13.22
N GLU A 32 -30.65 -20.47 -12.66
CA GLU A 32 -30.48 -21.93 -12.65
C GLU A 32 -30.59 -22.43 -14.10
N GLY A 33 -29.59 -23.18 -14.58
CA GLY A 33 -29.65 -23.84 -15.88
C GLY A 33 -28.91 -23.20 -17.06
N ILE A 34 -28.13 -22.11 -16.87
CA ILE A 34 -27.13 -21.72 -17.90
C ILE A 34 -25.92 -22.65 -17.77
N HIS A 35 -26.09 -23.87 -18.27
CA HIS A 35 -24.98 -24.77 -18.55
C HIS A 35 -24.32 -24.28 -19.84
N LEU A 36 -23.26 -23.48 -19.70
CA LEU A 36 -22.31 -23.27 -20.80
C LEU A 36 -21.65 -24.63 -21.05
N SER A 37 -22.24 -25.47 -21.92
CA SER A 37 -21.87 -26.86 -22.27
C SER A 37 -21.33 -27.78 -21.14
N PRO A 38 -21.69 -29.08 -21.12
CA PRO A 38 -21.08 -30.04 -20.16
C PRO A 38 -19.53 -30.07 -20.17
N GLU A 39 -18.91 -29.57 -21.25
CA GLU A 39 -17.46 -29.49 -21.41
C GLU A 39 -16.81 -28.28 -20.72
N SER A 40 -17.55 -27.18 -20.51
CA SER A 40 -17.01 -25.95 -19.93
C SER A 40 -17.42 -25.71 -18.47
N GLU A 41 -18.22 -26.61 -17.91
CA GLU A 41 -18.52 -26.65 -16.48
C GLU A 41 -17.23 -26.80 -15.66
N PHE A 42 -17.07 -25.91 -14.69
CA PHE A 42 -16.00 -25.97 -13.72
C PHE A 42 -16.19 -27.24 -12.88
N LYS A 43 -15.40 -28.27 -13.17
CA LYS A 43 -15.37 -29.51 -12.37
C LYS A 43 -14.79 -29.18 -11.00
N GLU A 44 -15.65 -29.03 -10.01
CA GLU A 44 -15.24 -28.92 -8.61
C GLU A 44 -14.24 -30.04 -8.30
N GLY A 45 -13.03 -29.67 -7.84
CA GLY A 45 -11.95 -30.62 -7.54
C GLY A 45 -10.73 -30.54 -8.47
N LEU A 46 -10.79 -29.84 -9.61
CA LEU A 46 -9.58 -29.53 -10.39
C LEU A 46 -8.78 -28.40 -9.75
N ILE A 47 -8.05 -28.72 -8.68
CA ILE A 47 -7.05 -27.83 -8.12
C ILE A 47 -5.92 -27.69 -9.15
N PRO A 48 -5.57 -26.48 -9.61
CA PRO A 48 -4.44 -26.29 -10.50
C PRO A 48 -3.19 -26.93 -9.89
N TRP A 49 -2.48 -27.77 -10.65
CA TRP A 49 -1.32 -28.54 -10.17
C TRP A 49 -0.18 -27.68 -9.59
N ASN A 50 -0.22 -26.37 -9.85
CA ASN A 50 0.73 -25.35 -9.42
C ASN A 50 0.23 -24.46 -8.28
N LYS A 51 -0.96 -24.72 -7.72
CA LYS A 51 -1.48 -23.97 -6.56
C LYS A 51 -0.46 -24.11 -5.41
N ASP A 52 -0.10 -22.98 -4.82
CA ASP A 52 0.85 -22.82 -3.69
C ASP A 52 2.34 -23.09 -3.98
N LYS A 53 2.74 -23.40 -5.22
CA LYS A 53 4.17 -23.53 -5.58
C LYS A 53 4.77 -22.16 -5.92
N LYS A 54 5.84 -21.76 -5.23
CA LYS A 54 6.65 -20.59 -5.59
C LYS A 54 7.57 -20.95 -6.75
N ASN A 55 7.45 -20.24 -7.88
CA ASN A 55 8.24 -20.45 -9.10
C ASN A 55 8.17 -21.90 -9.64
N PRO A 56 6.99 -22.39 -10.07
CA PRO A 56 6.81 -23.77 -10.54
C PRO A 56 7.59 -24.11 -11.82
N TYR A 57 8.23 -23.13 -12.44
CA TYR A 57 9.02 -23.29 -13.65
C TYR A 57 10.47 -22.85 -13.41
N LEU A 58 11.42 -23.62 -13.95
CA LEU A 58 12.82 -23.23 -14.02
C LEU A 58 12.97 -21.99 -14.94
N LYS A 59 14.00 -21.18 -14.68
CA LYS A 59 14.28 -19.97 -15.48
C LYS A 59 14.42 -20.29 -16.97
N SER A 60 15.10 -21.40 -17.31
CA SER A 60 15.24 -21.91 -18.67
C SER A 60 13.90 -22.27 -19.32
N THR A 61 12.96 -22.86 -18.57
CA THR A 61 11.61 -23.16 -19.05
C THR A 61 10.81 -21.89 -19.35
N ILE A 62 10.93 -20.86 -18.50
CA ILE A 62 10.30 -19.55 -18.73
C ILE A 62 10.88 -18.90 -20.00
N GLU A 63 12.21 -18.95 -20.16
CA GLU A 63 12.89 -18.44 -21.36
C GLU A 63 12.46 -19.20 -22.63
N ALA A 64 12.33 -20.53 -22.57
CA ALA A 64 11.85 -21.35 -23.68
C ALA A 64 10.39 -21.03 -24.04
N MET A 65 9.49 -20.94 -23.06
CA MET A 65 8.09 -20.52 -23.28
C MET A 65 8.01 -19.10 -23.87
N SER A 66 8.85 -18.19 -23.39
CA SER A 66 8.94 -16.82 -23.91
C SER A 66 9.40 -16.81 -25.37
N LYS A 67 10.48 -17.55 -25.70
CA LYS A 67 10.96 -17.71 -27.08
C LYS A 67 9.90 -18.32 -27.99
N ALA A 68 9.20 -19.35 -27.54
CA ALA A 68 8.13 -20.00 -28.30
C ALA A 68 6.96 -19.03 -28.58
N LYS A 69 6.58 -18.20 -27.60
CA LYS A 69 5.49 -17.22 -27.76
C LYS A 69 5.90 -15.96 -28.52
N LYS A 70 7.19 -15.61 -28.53
CA LYS A 70 7.69 -14.41 -29.19
C LYS A 70 7.52 -14.54 -30.71
N GLY A 71 6.55 -13.79 -31.24
CA GLY A 71 6.20 -13.81 -32.67
C GLY A 71 5.02 -14.74 -33.02
N LEU A 72 4.49 -15.51 -32.06
CA LEU A 72 3.23 -16.24 -32.29
C LEU A 72 2.06 -15.25 -32.26
N HIS A 73 1.34 -15.19 -33.37
CA HIS A 73 0.08 -14.47 -33.51
C HIS A 73 -1.05 -15.30 -32.85
N ILE A 74 -1.60 -14.80 -31.73
CA ILE A 74 -2.59 -15.53 -30.92
C ILE A 74 -3.88 -15.79 -31.70
N SER A 75 -4.32 -14.86 -32.56
CA SER A 75 -5.34 -15.04 -33.58
C SER A 75 -5.39 -13.79 -34.47
N LYS A 76 -5.89 -13.92 -35.71
CA LYS A 76 -6.15 -12.77 -36.60
C LYS A 76 -7.16 -11.78 -36.00
N ASP A 77 -8.06 -12.24 -35.13
CA ASP A 77 -9.09 -11.40 -34.50
C ASP A 77 -8.57 -10.56 -33.34
N THR A 78 -7.54 -11.06 -32.64
CA THR A 78 -6.84 -10.36 -31.55
C THR A 78 -5.64 -9.55 -32.01
N GLU A 79 -5.27 -9.64 -33.30
CA GLU A 79 -4.32 -8.68 -33.85
C GLU A 79 -4.88 -7.29 -33.62
N PHE A 80 -4.06 -6.43 -33.01
CA PHE A 80 -4.29 -5.00 -33.04
C PHE A 80 -4.38 -4.65 -34.53
N LYS A 81 -5.61 -4.58 -35.07
CA LYS A 81 -5.85 -4.58 -36.52
C LYS A 81 -4.88 -3.57 -37.11
N LYS A 82 -3.93 -3.99 -37.96
CA LYS A 82 -2.99 -3.05 -38.57
C LYS A 82 -3.84 -2.01 -39.31
N GLY A 83 -3.95 -0.80 -38.75
CA GLY A 83 -4.92 0.22 -39.16
C GLY A 83 -5.93 0.67 -38.09
N PHE A 84 -5.99 0.04 -36.92
CA PHE A 84 -6.70 0.55 -35.75
C PHE A 84 -5.89 1.70 -35.15
N THR A 85 -5.93 2.84 -35.83
CA THR A 85 -5.58 4.11 -35.24
C THR A 85 -6.60 4.31 -34.12
N PRO A 86 -6.19 4.28 -32.82
CA PRO A 86 -7.14 4.60 -31.78
C PRO A 86 -7.72 5.97 -32.12
N TRP A 87 -9.03 6.17 -31.91
CA TRP A 87 -9.80 7.30 -32.43
C TRP A 87 -9.19 8.69 -32.13
N ASN A 88 -8.27 8.73 -31.18
CA ASN A 88 -7.56 9.88 -30.66
C ASN A 88 -6.10 10.03 -31.15
N LYS A 89 -5.57 9.13 -31.99
CA LYS A 89 -4.22 9.21 -32.57
C LYS A 89 -4.26 10.05 -33.85
N GLY A 90 -3.62 11.22 -33.80
CA GLY A 90 -3.55 12.18 -34.91
C GLY A 90 -4.40 13.43 -34.72
N LEU A 91 -5.32 13.44 -33.76
CA LEU A 91 -6.08 14.64 -33.40
C LEU A 91 -5.19 15.63 -32.62
N LYS A 92 -4.50 16.52 -33.35
CA LYS A 92 -3.85 17.70 -32.74
C LYS A 92 -4.93 18.58 -32.10
N GLY A 93 -4.89 18.72 -30.77
CA GLY A 93 -5.82 19.56 -30.01
C GLY A 93 -6.92 18.83 -29.22
N CYS A 94 -7.20 17.55 -29.51
CA CYS A 94 -8.26 16.80 -28.81
C CYS A 94 -7.90 16.37 -27.38
N TYR A 95 -6.65 16.61 -26.96
CA TYR A 95 -6.16 16.41 -25.58
C TYR A 95 -6.07 17.70 -24.78
N ILE A 96 -6.23 18.85 -25.42
CA ILE A 96 -6.32 20.11 -24.70
C ILE A 96 -7.80 20.27 -24.39
N LEU A 97 -8.23 19.64 -23.29
CA LEU A 97 -9.52 19.98 -22.69
C LEU A 97 -9.58 21.51 -22.62
N SER A 98 -10.67 22.10 -23.12
CA SER A 98 -10.87 23.53 -22.97
C SER A 98 -10.77 23.88 -21.48
N GLU A 99 -10.30 25.09 -21.15
CA GLU A 99 -10.23 25.52 -19.75
C GLU A 99 -11.61 25.40 -19.07
N GLU A 100 -12.68 25.68 -19.81
CA GLU A 100 -14.05 25.44 -19.37
C GLU A 100 -14.34 23.97 -19.05
N HIS A 101 -13.92 23.02 -19.89
CA HIS A 101 -14.13 21.60 -19.64
C HIS A 101 -13.31 21.12 -18.43
N LYS A 102 -12.06 21.61 -18.26
CA LYS A 102 -11.25 21.35 -17.06
C LYS A 102 -11.93 21.90 -15.81
N GLU A 103 -12.49 23.10 -15.89
CA GLU A 103 -13.24 23.72 -14.80
C GLU A 103 -14.51 22.93 -14.47
N ASN A 104 -15.24 22.44 -15.47
CA ASN A 104 -16.43 21.62 -15.29
C ASN A 104 -16.11 20.26 -14.66
N ILE A 105 -15.03 19.58 -15.09
CA ILE A 105 -14.53 18.37 -14.42
C ILE A 105 -14.15 18.70 -12.97
N SER A 106 -13.43 19.80 -12.75
CA SER A 106 -13.02 20.23 -11.40
C SER A 106 -14.23 20.49 -10.51
N LYS A 107 -15.23 21.25 -10.98
CA LYS A 107 -16.51 21.49 -10.28
C LYS A 107 -17.26 20.19 -10.01
N ALA A 108 -17.35 19.30 -11.00
CA ALA A 108 -18.04 18.03 -10.86
C ALA A 108 -17.38 17.08 -9.86
N LEU A 109 -16.05 17.11 -9.74
CA LEU A 109 -15.27 16.30 -8.80
C LEU A 109 -15.09 16.97 -7.43
N LYS A 110 -15.22 18.30 -7.33
CA LYS A 110 -15.10 19.06 -6.08
C LYS A 110 -16.14 18.55 -5.07
N GLY A 111 -15.67 18.02 -3.95
CA GLY A 111 -16.52 17.45 -2.90
C GLY A 111 -17.02 16.03 -3.16
N LYS A 112 -16.89 15.48 -4.38
CA LYS A 112 -17.16 14.06 -4.65
C LYS A 112 -15.96 13.23 -4.23
N MET A 113 -15.93 12.85 -2.96
CA MET A 113 -15.00 11.82 -2.51
C MET A 113 -15.33 10.52 -3.25
N PRO A 114 -14.32 9.73 -3.67
CA PRO A 114 -14.57 8.38 -4.16
C PRO A 114 -15.49 7.66 -3.17
N LYS A 115 -16.53 6.95 -3.64
CA LYS A 115 -17.48 6.24 -2.78
C LYS A 115 -16.80 5.32 -1.75
N ASN A 116 -15.56 4.93 -2.02
CA ASN A 116 -14.75 4.03 -1.20
C ASN A 116 -13.74 4.76 -0.30
N TYR A 117 -13.74 6.09 -0.26
CA TYR A 117 -12.71 6.83 0.48
C TYR A 117 -12.77 6.57 1.99
N GLN A 118 -13.98 6.43 2.55
CA GLN A 118 -14.16 6.08 3.96
C GLN A 118 -13.64 4.66 4.23
N THR A 119 -13.94 3.69 3.35
CA THR A 119 -13.40 2.33 3.46
C THR A 119 -11.88 2.28 3.36
N LEU A 120 -11.26 3.13 2.52
CA LEU A 120 -9.80 3.23 2.38
C LEU A 120 -9.09 3.77 3.63
N LYS A 121 -9.81 4.42 4.54
CA LYS A 121 -9.27 4.94 5.82
C LYS A 121 -9.52 4.03 7.02
N THR A 122 -10.14 2.88 6.83
CA THR A 122 -10.28 1.92 7.92
C THR A 122 -8.88 1.49 8.41
N PRO A 123 -8.67 1.27 9.71
CA PRO A 123 -7.40 0.76 10.24
C PRO A 123 -6.94 -0.52 9.52
N TYR A 124 -7.89 -1.36 9.11
CA TYR A 124 -7.63 -2.55 8.30
C TYR A 124 -6.99 -2.22 6.95
N CYS A 125 -7.56 -1.28 6.17
CA CYS A 125 -7.00 -0.88 4.87
C CYS A 125 -5.62 -0.24 5.02
N ILE A 126 -5.42 0.59 6.06
CA ILE A 126 -4.12 1.21 6.34
C ILE A 126 -3.09 0.14 6.68
N LYS A 127 -3.42 -0.79 7.58
CA LYS A 127 -2.54 -1.93 7.93
C LYS A 127 -2.21 -2.77 6.70
N LYS A 128 -3.21 -3.12 5.88
CA LYS A 128 -3.02 -3.90 4.65
C LYS A 128 -2.13 -3.19 3.64
N ALA A 129 -2.26 -1.87 3.50
CA ALA A 129 -1.38 -1.07 2.65
C ALA A 129 0.06 -1.07 3.17
N LEU A 130 0.25 -0.90 4.48
CA LEU A 130 1.57 -0.85 5.11
C LEU A 130 2.29 -2.20 5.14
N THR A 131 1.57 -3.32 5.29
CA THR A 131 2.18 -4.68 5.26
C THR A 131 2.85 -5.04 3.95
N ARG A 132 2.54 -4.31 2.87
CA ARG A 132 3.14 -4.49 1.54
C ARG A 132 4.29 -3.52 1.28
N ARG A 133 4.57 -2.61 2.22
CA ARG A 133 5.63 -1.61 2.10
C ARG A 133 6.97 -2.31 2.19
N ILE A 134 7.83 -2.02 1.24
CA ILE A 134 9.26 -2.33 1.29
C ILE A 134 9.93 -1.16 2.02
N PRO A 135 10.89 -1.41 2.93
CA PRO A 135 11.65 -0.34 3.56
C PRO A 135 12.21 0.63 2.52
N THR A 136 12.16 1.92 2.81
CA THR A 136 12.77 2.92 1.93
C THR A 136 14.28 2.84 1.98
N SER A 137 14.99 3.44 1.02
CA SER A 137 16.46 3.47 1.03
C SER A 137 17.05 4.15 2.27
N LEU A 138 16.35 5.14 2.85
CA LEU A 138 16.75 5.77 4.11
C LEU A 138 16.53 4.84 5.31
N GLU A 139 15.41 4.11 5.35
CA GLU A 139 15.16 3.10 6.38
C GLU A 139 16.18 1.96 6.29
N ASP A 140 16.48 1.46 5.09
CA ASP A 140 17.48 0.42 4.87
C ASP A 140 18.88 0.88 5.31
N LYS A 141 19.24 2.13 5.00
CA LYS A 141 20.48 2.75 5.50
C LYS A 141 20.49 2.83 7.02
N PHE A 142 19.39 3.21 7.65
CA PHE A 142 19.26 3.28 9.11
C PHE A 142 19.36 1.89 9.76
N GLN A 143 18.68 0.88 9.19
CA GLN A 143 18.74 -0.51 9.65
C GLN A 143 20.16 -1.06 9.59
N LYS A 144 20.94 -0.77 8.54
CA LYS A 144 22.35 -1.15 8.47
C LYS A 144 23.19 -0.60 9.63
N VAL A 145 22.90 0.62 10.10
CA VAL A 145 23.58 1.20 11.26
C VAL A 145 23.13 0.50 12.55
N ILE A 146 21.83 0.22 12.69
CA ILE A 146 21.31 -0.59 13.82
C ILE A 146 22.03 -1.94 13.88
N ASP A 147 22.08 -2.66 12.77
CA ASP A 147 22.67 -4.01 12.68
C ASP A 147 24.18 -3.97 12.93
N LYS A 148 24.87 -2.95 12.41
CA LYS A 148 26.33 -2.79 12.54
C LYS A 148 26.77 -2.56 13.99
N PHE A 149 25.98 -1.80 14.76
CA PHE A 149 26.31 -1.41 16.13
C PHE A 149 25.47 -2.15 17.19
N ASP A 150 24.74 -3.19 16.79
CA ASP A 150 23.83 -3.97 17.65
C ASP A 150 22.91 -3.09 18.51
N LEU A 151 22.34 -2.04 17.89
CA LEU A 151 21.48 -1.11 18.60
C LEU A 151 20.14 -1.79 18.92
N PRO A 152 19.53 -1.52 20.10
CA PRO A 152 18.31 -2.18 20.54
C PRO A 152 17.07 -1.58 19.87
N TYR A 153 17.02 -1.59 18.54
CA TYR A 153 15.93 -1.04 17.75
C TYR A 153 15.48 -2.04 16.70
N LYS A 154 14.18 -2.07 16.44
CA LYS A 154 13.58 -2.96 15.45
C LYS A 154 12.70 -2.20 14.47
N TYR A 155 12.83 -2.52 13.19
CA TYR A 155 11.95 -2.01 12.14
C TYR A 155 10.49 -2.47 12.35
N VAL A 156 9.57 -1.50 12.33
CA VAL A 156 8.13 -1.70 12.39
C VAL A 156 7.36 -0.83 11.38
N GLY A 157 8.06 -0.22 10.42
CA GLY A 157 7.51 0.63 9.36
C GLY A 157 6.57 -0.08 8.37
N ASP A 158 6.43 -1.41 8.50
CA ASP A 158 5.55 -2.29 7.74
C ASP A 158 4.13 -2.41 8.34
N GLY A 159 3.77 -1.59 9.33
CA GLY A 159 2.46 -1.66 9.95
C GLY A 159 2.32 -2.74 11.03
N LYS A 160 3.41 -3.31 11.54
CA LYS A 160 3.35 -4.24 12.69
C LYS A 160 3.02 -3.55 14.02
N PHE A 161 3.32 -2.27 14.16
CA PHE A 161 3.14 -1.51 15.40
C PHE A 161 2.44 -0.16 15.15
N PHE A 162 1.50 0.23 16.01
CA PHE A 162 0.78 1.49 15.89
C PHE A 162 0.59 2.16 17.24
N ILE A 163 0.65 3.49 17.24
CA ILE A 163 0.18 4.35 18.33
C ILE A 163 -0.92 5.22 17.74
N GLU A 164 -2.16 4.94 18.14
CA GLU A 164 -3.37 5.41 17.46
C GLU A 164 -3.33 5.10 15.95
N LYS A 165 -3.23 6.13 15.12
CA LYS A 165 -3.20 6.06 13.66
C LYS A 165 -1.80 6.23 13.06
N TYR A 166 -0.76 6.32 13.90
CA TYR A 166 0.61 6.52 13.46
C TYR A 166 1.40 5.23 13.62
N ASN A 167 2.17 4.91 12.60
CA ASN A 167 3.14 3.82 12.57
C ASN A 167 4.53 4.47 12.53
N PRO A 168 5.37 4.31 13.56
CA PRO A 168 6.77 4.72 13.48
C PRO A 168 7.56 3.76 12.58
N ASP A 169 8.74 4.18 12.12
CA ASP A 169 9.58 3.32 11.27
C ASP A 169 10.36 2.30 12.13
N PHE A 170 10.86 2.72 13.30
CA PHE A 170 11.53 1.83 14.26
C PHE A 170 11.05 2.09 15.70
N ILE A 171 11.21 1.08 16.56
CA ILE A 171 10.96 1.18 18.01
C ILE A 171 12.11 0.54 18.79
N ASN A 172 12.35 1.04 20.00
CA ASN A 172 13.33 0.48 20.93
C ASN A 172 12.83 -0.88 21.49
N THR A 173 13.74 -1.83 21.65
CA THR A 173 13.46 -3.20 22.13
C THR A 173 13.81 -3.42 23.60
N ASN A 174 14.50 -2.49 24.26
CA ASN A 174 14.90 -2.53 25.68
C ASN A 174 13.79 -2.01 26.61
N HIS A 175 12.53 -2.16 26.24
CA HIS A 175 11.34 -1.72 27.00
C HIS A 175 11.19 -0.20 27.18
N GLU A 176 12.12 0.61 26.68
CA GLU A 176 11.95 2.05 26.63
C GLU A 176 10.92 2.45 25.57
N LYS A 177 10.04 3.39 25.89
CA LYS A 177 9.03 3.91 24.96
C LYS A 177 9.65 4.93 24.00
N ILE A 178 10.61 4.51 23.19
CA ILE A 178 11.28 5.34 22.18
C ILE A 178 10.89 4.83 20.79
N ALA A 179 10.38 5.75 19.97
CA ALA A 179 10.11 5.52 18.56
C ALA A 179 11.03 6.37 17.69
N ILE A 180 11.34 5.89 16.50
CA ILE A 180 12.15 6.61 15.51
C ILE A 180 11.35 6.77 14.22
N GLU A 181 11.39 7.97 13.67
CA GLU A 181 10.93 8.25 12.31
C GLU A 181 12.06 8.75 11.43
N VAL A 182 12.21 8.07 10.30
CA VAL A 182 13.17 8.41 9.25
C VAL A 182 12.38 9.02 8.09
N TYR A 183 12.76 10.22 7.65
CA TYR A 183 11.98 10.91 6.64
C TYR A 183 12.85 11.70 5.66
N ALA A 184 12.37 11.83 4.41
CA ALA A 184 12.87 12.84 3.50
C ALA A 184 12.04 14.13 3.62
N ARG A 185 12.69 15.30 3.76
CA ARG A 185 12.04 16.60 3.94
C ARG A 185 11.02 16.90 2.85
N TYR A 186 11.36 16.62 1.59
CA TYR A 186 10.51 16.87 0.41
C TYR A 186 9.09 16.30 0.57
N TYR A 187 8.96 15.02 0.96
CA TYR A 187 7.66 14.35 1.07
C TYR A 187 6.81 14.87 2.23
N LYS A 188 7.44 15.30 3.32
CA LYS A 188 6.72 15.86 4.47
C LYS A 188 6.25 17.29 4.19
N LEU A 189 7.03 18.09 3.47
CA LEU A 189 6.66 19.45 3.05
C LEU A 189 5.53 19.47 2.01
N ARG A 190 5.51 18.51 1.07
CA ARG A 190 4.44 18.45 0.05
C ARG A 190 3.02 18.34 0.62
N ASN A 191 2.88 17.71 1.79
CA ASN A 191 1.58 17.41 2.40
C ASN A 191 1.30 18.19 3.69
N ASN A 192 2.23 19.03 4.14
CA ASN A 192 2.09 19.76 5.41
C ASN A 192 2.55 21.21 5.25
N ILE A 193 1.99 22.08 6.09
CA ILE A 193 2.35 23.49 6.16
C ILE A 193 3.84 23.68 6.51
N SER A 194 4.35 22.88 7.47
CA SER A 194 5.77 22.89 7.83
C SER A 194 6.17 21.57 8.49
N ILE A 195 7.48 21.26 8.44
CA ILE A 195 8.06 20.10 9.15
C ILE A 195 7.83 20.24 10.67
N ARG A 196 7.94 21.46 11.21
CA ARG A 196 7.71 21.72 12.65
C ARG A 196 6.30 21.34 13.07
N LYS A 197 5.28 21.83 12.36
CA LYS A 197 3.87 21.49 12.63
C LYS A 197 3.60 19.99 12.47
N TRP A 198 4.27 19.33 11.53
CA TRP A 198 4.17 17.87 11.36
C TRP A 198 4.74 17.11 12.58
N LYS A 199 5.93 17.49 13.06
CA LYS A 199 6.55 16.92 14.27
C LYS A 199 5.70 17.19 15.52
N GLU A 200 5.24 18.42 15.73
CA GLU A 200 4.38 18.82 16.85
C GLU A 200 3.11 17.93 16.94
N LYS A 201 2.42 17.71 15.80
CA LYS A 201 1.22 16.86 15.75
C LYS A 201 1.50 15.42 16.16
N ARG A 202 2.64 14.85 15.74
CA ARG A 202 3.04 13.49 16.10
C ARG A 202 3.49 13.41 17.55
N ASN A 203 4.35 14.33 18.00
CA ASN A 203 4.79 14.43 19.40
C ASN A 203 3.59 14.46 20.35
N LYS A 204 2.56 15.26 20.04
CA LYS A 204 1.34 15.32 20.86
C LYS A 204 0.70 13.94 21.06
N VAL A 205 0.64 13.12 20.00
CA VAL A 205 0.04 11.77 20.08
C VAL A 205 0.98 10.79 20.76
N PHE A 206 2.27 10.77 20.44
CA PHE A 206 3.22 9.85 21.07
C PHE A 206 3.39 10.15 22.58
N ASN A 207 3.54 11.43 22.96
CA ASN A 207 3.67 11.87 24.34
C ASN A 207 2.45 11.50 25.18
N LYS A 208 1.23 11.54 24.61
CA LYS A 208 -0.01 11.10 25.27
C LYS A 208 0.08 9.66 25.81
N TYR A 209 0.85 8.78 25.17
CA TYR A 209 1.05 7.39 25.59
C TYR A 209 2.39 7.15 26.30
N GLY A 210 3.12 8.23 26.63
CA GLY A 210 4.43 8.19 27.25
C GLY A 210 5.55 7.78 26.30
N TRP A 211 5.38 7.97 24.99
CA TRP A 211 6.43 7.68 24.00
C TRP A 211 7.22 8.94 23.64
N LYS A 212 8.56 8.83 23.65
CA LYS A 212 9.49 9.80 23.04
C LYS A 212 9.67 9.42 21.57
N ILE A 213 9.69 10.40 20.68
CA ILE A 213 9.94 10.18 19.24
C ILE A 213 11.17 10.95 18.78
N LEU A 214 12.12 10.23 18.18
CA LEU A 214 13.30 10.79 17.55
C LEU A 214 13.07 10.90 16.03
N TYR A 215 13.60 11.96 15.43
CA TYR A 215 13.41 12.24 14.01
C TYR A 215 14.77 12.36 13.33
N PHE A 216 14.92 11.65 12.22
CA PHE A 216 16.09 11.70 11.35
C PHE A 216 15.66 12.09 9.94
N ASN A 217 16.15 13.23 9.47
CA ASN A 217 16.01 13.61 8.07
C ASN A 217 17.08 12.93 7.20
N GLU A 218 16.95 13.05 5.87
CA GLU A 218 17.85 12.43 4.89
C GLU A 218 19.34 12.76 5.06
N VAL A 219 19.69 13.92 5.62
CA VAL A 219 21.08 14.35 5.90
C VAL A 219 21.57 13.76 7.23
N GLU A 220 20.67 13.59 8.19
CA GLU A 220 20.95 13.08 9.54
C GLU A 220 21.09 11.55 9.58
N VAL A 221 20.69 10.82 8.54
CA VAL A 221 20.88 9.35 8.44
C VAL A 221 22.32 9.04 8.05
N ASN A 222 23.25 9.21 8.99
CA ASN A 222 24.63 8.75 8.92
C ASN A 222 25.06 8.19 10.28
N GLU A 223 26.13 7.39 10.32
CA GLU A 223 26.52 6.66 11.52
C GLU A 223 26.76 7.58 12.73
N GLU A 224 27.52 8.66 12.54
CA GLU A 224 27.86 9.62 13.60
C GLU A 224 26.62 10.27 14.22
N ASN A 225 25.74 10.85 13.40
CA ASN A 225 24.53 11.53 13.87
C ASN A 225 23.53 10.56 14.51
N ILE A 226 23.46 9.32 14.01
CA ILE A 226 22.59 8.28 14.58
C ILE A 226 23.07 7.92 15.99
N LEU A 227 24.37 7.66 16.15
CA LEU A 227 24.95 7.30 17.45
C LEU A 227 24.89 8.47 18.43
N GLU A 228 25.14 9.70 17.98
CA GLU A 228 25.06 10.90 18.83
C GLU A 228 23.64 11.11 19.40
N LYS A 229 22.60 10.94 18.57
CA LYS A 229 21.21 11.18 18.99
C LYS A 229 20.55 10.03 19.75
N ILE A 230 21.06 8.81 19.61
CA ILE A 230 20.52 7.61 20.27
C ILE A 230 21.13 7.42 21.67
N LYS A 231 22.36 7.91 21.90
CA LYS A 231 22.96 8.00 23.24
C LYS A 231 22.13 8.88 24.17
#